data_AF-X1ST30-F1
#
_entry.id   AF-X1ST30-F1
#
_cell.length_a   1.000
_cell.length_b   1.000
_cell.length_c   1.000
_cell.angle_alpha   90.00
_cell.angle_beta   90.00
_cell.angle_gamma   90.00
#
_symmetry.space_group_name_H-M   'P 1'
#
loop_
_entity.id
_entity.type
_entity.pdbx_description
1 polymer ?
#
loop_
_entity_poly.entity_id
_entity_poly.type
_entity_poly.pdbx_seq_one_letter_code
_entity_poly.pdbx_strand_id
1 'polypeptide(L)' 'MVDKKKLTEEDIGRWVIYRDSFDRKPEKGKIKSWNDKYIFVVYKCANEWSRFKEYTGVATRPEDLEFTEET' A
#
# COMPACT_ATOMS: atom_id res chain seq x y z
N MET A 1 -1.68 -4.39 10.64
CA MET A 1 -0.76 -3.23 10.64
C MET A 1 0.57 -3.61 10.00
N VAL A 2 1.00 -2.84 9.01
CA VAL A 2 2.33 -2.96 8.41
C VAL A 2 3.35 -2.25 9.31
N ASP A 3 4.46 -2.91 9.62
CA ASP A 3 5.57 -2.29 10.36
C ASP A 3 6.62 -1.76 9.38
N LYS A 4 6.65 -0.43 9.19
CA LYS A 4 7.58 0.22 8.25
C LYS A 4 9.06 -0.01 8.56
N LYS A 5 9.43 -0.33 9.81
CA LYS A 5 10.83 -0.59 10.18
C LYS A 5 11.33 -1.94 9.69
N LYS A 6 10.41 -2.83 9.31
CA LYS A 6 10.71 -4.16 8.77
C LYS A 6 10.60 -4.20 7.25
N LEU A 7 10.19 -3.09 6.61
CA LEU A 7 10.07 -3.04 5.16
C LEU A 7 11.45 -3.06 4.51
N THR A 8 11.58 -3.87 3.47
CA THR A 8 12.73 -3.94 2.58
C THR A 8 12.30 -3.62 1.16
N GLU A 9 13.26 -3.37 0.25
CA GLU A 9 12.96 -3.14 -1.16
C GLU A 9 12.16 -4.27 -1.83
N GLU A 10 12.24 -5.49 -1.28
CA GLU A 10 11.45 -6.65 -1.72
C GLU A 10 9.95 -6.48 -1.44
N ASP A 11 9.58 -5.62 -0.50
CA ASP A 11 8.18 -5.31 -0.21
C ASP A 11 7.55 -4.36 -1.23
N ILE A 12 8.35 -3.71 -2.09
CA ILE A 12 7.82 -2.90 -3.20
C ILE A 12 7.06 -3.81 -4.15
N GLY A 13 5.77 -3.50 -4.34
CA GLY A 13 4.84 -4.27 -5.17
C GLY A 13 4.04 -5.32 -4.42
N ARG A 14 4.29 -5.53 -3.12
CA ARG A 14 3.40 -6.33 -2.26
C ARG A 14 2.05 -5.65 -2.11
N TRP A 15 1.01 -6.47 -2.02
CA TRP A 15 -0.35 -6.00 -1.81
C TRP A 15 -0.63 -5.69 -0.34
N VAL A 16 -1.36 -4.61 -0.16
CA VAL A 16 -1.90 -4.18 1.11
C VAL A 16 -3.37 -3.83 0.98
N ILE A 17 -4.10 -3.97 2.07
CA ILE A 17 -5.46 -3.48 2.22
C ILE A 17 -5.41 -2.30 3.19
N TYR A 18 -5.98 -1.18 2.76
CA TYR A 18 -6.29 -0.04 3.59
C TYR A 18 -7.65 -0.24 4.25
N ARG A 19 -7.70 -0.09 5.57
CA ARG A 19 -8.93 -0.07 6.35
C ARG A 19 -8.98 1.24 7.11
N ASP A 20 -9.99 2.06 6.85
CA ASP A 20 -10.23 3.25 7.66
C ASP A 20 -11.09 2.93 8.88
N SER A 21 -11.04 3.79 9.89
CA SER A 21 -11.84 3.63 11.12
C SER A 21 -13.32 3.99 10.93
N PHE A 22 -13.77 4.31 9.71
CA PHE A 22 -15.09 4.90 9.43
C PHE A 22 -16.02 3.99 8.62
N ASP A 23 -15.87 2.67 8.78
CA ASP A 23 -16.72 1.63 8.16
C ASP A 23 -16.80 1.74 6.62
N ARG A 24 -15.79 2.37 5.99
CA ARG A 24 -15.71 2.45 4.54
C ARG A 24 -15.18 1.14 3.99
N LYS A 25 -15.56 0.86 2.74
CA LYS A 25 -15.08 -0.33 2.03
C LYS A 25 -13.55 -0.33 2.01
N PRO A 26 -12.89 -1.44 2.40
CA PRO A 26 -11.45 -1.54 2.33
C PRO A 26 -10.93 -1.32 0.90
N GLU A 27 -9.80 -0.64 0.76
CA GLU A 27 -9.20 -0.35 -0.54
C GLU A 27 -7.89 -1.14 -0.70
N LYS A 28 -7.78 -1.92 -1.78
CA LYS A 28 -6.59 -2.75 -2.08
C LYS A 28 -5.60 -1.95 -2.93
N GLY A 29 -4.31 -2.02 -2.60
CA GLY A 29 -3.25 -1.33 -3.34
C GLY A 29 -1.88 -1.99 -3.22
N LYS A 30 -0.89 -1.50 -3.97
CA LYS A 30 0.51 -1.97 -3.93
C LYS A 30 1.43 -0.95 -3.27
N ILE A 31 2.36 -1.43 -2.44
CA ILE A 31 3.42 -0.59 -1.86
C ILE A 31 4.34 -0.09 -2.98
N LYS A 32 4.48 1.23 -3.10
CA LYS A 32 5.40 1.88 -4.05
C LYS A 32 6.73 2.26 -3.39
N SER A 33 6.65 2.82 -2.19
CA SER A 33 7.80 3.25 -1.38
C SER A 33 7.34 3.56 0.05
N TRP A 34 8.26 3.92 0.93
CA TRP A 34 7.96 4.41 2.28
C TRP A 34 9.03 5.40 2.73
N ASN A 35 8.72 6.16 3.77
CA ASN A 35 9.69 6.99 4.49
C ASN A 35 9.46 6.83 6.01
N ASP A 36 10.11 7.67 6.81
CA ASP A 36 10.04 7.61 8.27
C ASP A 36 8.62 7.79 8.82
N LYS A 37 7.70 8.36 8.05
CA LYS A 37 6.34 8.69 8.50
C LYS A 37 5.26 7.84 7.82
N TYR A 38 5.32 7.70 6.50
CA TYR A 38 4.25 7.15 5.67
C TYR A 38 4.72 5.99 4.79
N ILE A 39 3.77 5.14 4.42
CA ILE A 39 3.91 4.17 3.33
C ILE A 39 3.14 4.74 2.13
N PHE A 40 3.79 4.84 0.99
CA PHE A 40 3.17 5.30 -0.25
C PHE A 40 2.57 4.10 -0.98
N VAL A 41 1.25 4.08 -1.08
CA VAL A 41 0.49 2.97 -1.68
C VAL A 41 -0.22 3.45 -2.93
N VAL A 42 -0.14 2.67 -4.02
CA VAL A 42 -0.91 2.92 -5.23
C VAL A 42 -2.21 2.12 -5.13
N TYR A 43 -3.32 2.81 -5.00
CA TYR A 43 -4.66 2.20 -4.95
C TYR A 43 -5.38 2.20 -6.31
N LYS A 44 -5.02 3.13 -7.20
CA LYS A 44 -5.64 3.29 -8.52
C LYS A 44 -4.55 3.46 -9.58
N CYS A 45 -4.52 2.54 -10.53
CA CYS A 45 -3.57 2.57 -11.65
C CYS A 45 -4.20 2.20 -12.99
N ALA A 46 -5.49 2.52 -13.21
CA ALA A 46 -6.22 2.17 -14.44
C ALA A 46 -6.13 0.67 -14.81
N ASN A 47 -6.03 -0.22 -13.82
CA ASN A 47 -5.77 -1.66 -13.94
C ASN A 47 -4.39 -2.07 -14.50
N GLU A 48 -3.49 -1.12 -14.75
CA GLU A 48 -2.10 -1.35 -15.21
C GLU A 48 -1.16 -1.70 -14.04
N TRP A 49 -1.48 -2.77 -13.30
CA TRP A 49 -0.74 -3.16 -12.08
C TRP A 49 0.70 -3.61 -12.33
N SER A 50 1.07 -3.96 -13.56
CA SER A 50 2.45 -4.21 -13.98
C SER A 50 3.31 -2.94 -13.98
N ARG A 51 2.68 -1.77 -14.18
CA ARG A 51 3.31 -0.45 -14.25
C ARG A 51 2.98 0.44 -13.06
N PHE A 52 2.48 -0.12 -11.97
CA PHE A 52 2.01 0.64 -10.79
C PHE A 52 3.05 1.65 -10.26
N LYS A 53 4.36 1.38 -10.41
CA LYS A 53 5.45 2.28 -10.01
C LYS A 53 5.40 3.65 -10.72
N GLU A 54 4.78 3.72 -11.89
CA GLU A 54 4.61 4.96 -12.66
C GLU A 54 3.45 5.82 -12.14
N TYR A 55 2.54 5.26 -11.32
CA TYR A 55 1.36 5.95 -10.81
C TYR A 55 1.63 6.66 -9.47
N THR A 56 0.80 7.64 -9.14
CA THR A 56 0.93 8.40 -7.89
C THR A 56 0.61 7.53 -6.69
N GLY A 57 1.55 7.44 -5.75
CA GLY A 57 1.33 6.78 -4.46
C GLY A 57 0.67 7.74 -3.48
N VAL A 58 -0.33 7.26 -2.74
CA VAL A 58 -1.00 7.99 -1.67
C VAL A 58 -0.24 7.73 -0.37
N ALA A 59 0.04 8.79 0.39
CA ALA A 59 0.68 8.68 1.70
C ALA A 59 -0.31 8.11 2.72
N THR A 60 -0.08 6.88 3.15
CA THR A 60 -0.93 6.15 4.10
C THR A 60 -0.18 5.85 5.38
N ARG A 61 -0.87 5.87 6.51
CA ARG A 61 -0.26 5.52 7.79
C ARG A 61 -0.05 4.00 7.88
N PRO A 62 1.08 3.52 8.41
CA PRO A 62 1.33 2.08 8.53
C PRO A 62 0.26 1.33 9.34
N GLU A 63 -0.31 1.98 10.36
CA GLU A 63 -1.37 1.44 11.21
C GLU A 63 -2.67 1.12 10.46
N ASP A 64 -2.95 1.83 9.38
CA ASP A 64 -4.17 1.64 8.58
C ASP A 64 -3.99 0.57 7.49
N LEU A 65 -2.82 -0.08 7.42
CA LEU A 65 -2.46 -1.05 6.39
C LEU A 65 -2.30 -2.46 6.92
N GLU A 66 -2.73 -3.44 6.14
CA GLU A 66 -2.49 -4.87 6.37
C GLU A 66 -1.96 -5.51 5.10
N PHE A 67 -0.94 -6.36 5.20
CA PHE A 67 -0.54 -7.20 4.07
C PHE A 67 -1.67 -8.15 3.72
N THR A 68 -1.87 -8.39 2.43
CA THR A 68 -2.81 -9.38 1.91
C THR A 68 -2.13 -10.25 0.86
N GLU A 69 -2.58 -11.49 0.72
CA GLU A 69 -2.10 -12.38 -0.33
C GLU A 69 -2.71 -12.02 -1.70
N GLU A 70 -2.01 -12.37 -2.78
CA GLU A 70 -2.57 -12.47 -4.12
C GLU A 70 -3.43 -13.74 -4.18
N THR A 71 -4.74 -13.61 -3.92
CA THR A 71 -5.73 -14.56 -4.46
C THR A 71 -5.97 -14.28 -5.92
#